data_AF-A0AA40BU10-F1
#
_entry.id   AF-A0AA40BU10-F1
#
_cell.length_a   1.000
_cell.length_b   1.000
_cell.length_c   1.000
_cell.angle_alpha   90.00
_cell.angle_beta   90.00
_cell.angle_gamma   90.00
#
_symmetry.space_group_name_H-M   'P 1'
#
loop_
_entity.id
_entity.type
_entity.pdbx_description
1 polymer ?
#
loop_
_entity_poly.entity_id
_entity_poly.type
_entity_poly.pdbx_seq_one_letter_code
_entity_poly.pdbx_strand_id
1 'polypeptide(L)'
;MASTFEPDTILRGTVEDEVLQEVYASDQDMYPAPLTFARLKSWVDGCPDLSISFRSSMSQPVGVIIALPIRQPYWDNLLKGTLKETDIDPEVAFPSRSENAATTEEVGLHVFHIERFAESGGVRKRGFAQFAVDEIVQRASLREGWKVVGLSALTATPAGKKTFHRLGFFPTGYVEVFIAKESDGADDKQEVRMVSAYLDDHQQLPAWLKGVVSHRIISQSEMTAKYL
;
A
#
# COMPACT_ATOMS: atom_id res chain seq x y z
N MET A 1 7.88 -9.59 31.24
CA MET A 1 7.47 -8.18 31.20
C MET A 1 7.53 -7.70 29.75
N ALA A 2 6.39 -7.42 29.13
CA ALA A 2 6.33 -6.88 27.77
C ALA A 2 6.59 -5.37 27.84
N SER A 3 7.61 -4.86 27.15
CA SER A 3 7.78 -3.40 27.01
C SER A 3 7.16 -2.93 25.71
N THR A 4 6.36 -1.90 25.87
CA THR A 4 5.53 -1.19 24.89
C THR A 4 6.39 -0.28 24.01
N PHE A 5 5.91 -0.02 22.80
CA PHE A 5 6.40 1.04 21.92
C PHE A 5 6.05 2.38 22.58
N GLU A 6 7.02 3.29 22.81
CA GLU A 6 6.78 4.61 23.39
C GLU A 6 6.60 5.65 22.27
N PRO A 7 5.36 6.06 21.93
CA PRO A 7 5.08 6.90 20.77
C PRO A 7 5.50 8.37 20.95
N ASP A 8 5.76 8.79 22.19
CA ASP A 8 5.88 10.20 22.58
C ASP A 8 7.18 10.88 22.12
N THR A 9 8.09 10.13 21.52
CA THR A 9 9.37 10.64 20.98
C THR A 9 9.44 10.64 19.45
N ILE A 10 8.37 10.22 18.77
CA ILE A 10 8.32 10.14 17.31
C ILE A 10 7.69 11.42 16.75
N LEU A 11 8.47 12.14 15.96
CA LEU A 11 8.02 13.30 15.20
C LEU A 11 7.33 12.83 13.92
N ARG A 12 6.28 13.56 13.50
CA ARG A 12 5.58 13.34 12.23
C ARG A 12 5.93 14.49 11.29
N GLY A 13 6.29 14.15 10.05
CA GLY A 13 6.58 15.12 9.01
C GLY A 13 6.05 14.67 7.66
N THR A 14 6.20 15.54 6.68
CA THR A 14 5.97 15.21 5.27
C THR A 14 7.01 14.22 4.78
N VAL A 15 6.65 13.42 3.78
CA VAL A 15 7.63 12.59 3.06
C VAL A 15 8.48 13.49 2.19
N GLU A 16 9.77 13.59 2.50
CA GLU A 16 10.75 14.31 1.68
C GLU A 16 11.08 13.51 0.42
N ASP A 17 11.54 14.19 -0.64
CA ASP A 17 11.83 13.56 -1.94
C ASP A 17 12.88 12.45 -1.82
N GLU A 18 13.88 12.58 -0.93
CA GLU A 18 14.88 11.54 -0.68
C GLU A 18 14.24 10.26 -0.14
N VAL A 19 13.37 10.38 0.87
CA VAL A 19 12.62 9.23 1.43
C VAL A 19 11.68 8.66 0.38
N LEU A 20 11.07 9.50 -0.46
CA LEU A 20 10.19 9.05 -1.52
C LEU A 20 10.92 8.27 -2.61
N GLN A 21 12.16 8.66 -2.94
CA GLN A 21 13.03 7.91 -3.85
C GLN A 21 13.43 6.55 -3.27
N GLU A 22 13.71 6.48 -1.97
CA GLU A 22 13.97 5.19 -1.30
C GLU A 22 12.74 4.28 -1.34
N VAL A 23 11.55 4.81 -1.08
CA VAL A 23 10.28 4.06 -1.21
C VAL A 23 10.09 3.57 -2.64
N TYR A 24 10.32 4.44 -3.64
CA TYR A 24 10.23 4.06 -5.04
C TYR A 24 11.20 2.93 -5.41
N ALA A 25 12.47 3.03 -4.99
CA ALA A 25 13.46 2.00 -5.23
C ALA A 25 13.07 0.67 -4.56
N SER A 26 12.65 0.72 -3.30
CA SER A 26 12.17 -0.43 -2.52
C SER A 26 10.97 -1.12 -3.19
N ASP A 27 10.02 -0.33 -3.73
CA ASP A 27 8.86 -0.84 -4.47
C ASP A 27 9.28 -1.49 -5.80
N GLN A 28 10.16 -0.85 -6.58
CA GLN A 28 10.65 -1.38 -7.85
C GLN A 28 11.49 -2.66 -7.69
N ASP A 29 12.20 -2.80 -6.57
CA ASP A 29 12.94 -4.02 -6.25
C ASP A 29 11.99 -5.19 -5.91
N MET A 30 10.78 -4.90 -5.41
CA MET A 30 9.78 -5.90 -5.02
C MET A 30 8.81 -6.23 -6.15
N TYR A 31 8.44 -5.22 -6.94
CA TYR A 31 7.45 -5.29 -7.99
C TYR A 31 8.03 -4.76 -9.31
N PRO A 32 8.12 -5.60 -10.35
CA PRO A 32 8.34 -5.11 -11.72
C PRO A 32 7.08 -4.44 -12.30
N ALA A 33 6.29 -3.79 -11.46
CA ALA A 33 5.09 -3.06 -11.86
C ALA A 33 5.49 -1.71 -12.50
N PRO A 34 4.75 -1.22 -13.51
CA PRO A 34 5.07 0.02 -14.21
C PRO A 34 4.67 1.27 -13.40
N LEU A 35 4.94 1.28 -12.09
CA LEU A 35 4.81 2.50 -11.29
C LEU A 35 5.93 3.45 -11.70
N THR A 36 5.58 4.69 -12.02
CA THR A 36 6.58 5.74 -12.26
C THR A 36 6.78 6.57 -11.00
N PHE A 37 7.99 7.09 -10.80
CA PHE A 37 8.25 8.00 -9.69
C PHE A 37 7.31 9.22 -9.69
N ALA A 38 6.98 9.74 -10.88
CA ALA A 38 6.02 10.85 -11.04
C ALA A 38 4.62 10.48 -10.52
N ARG A 39 4.16 9.26 -10.76
CA ARG A 39 2.87 8.77 -10.23
C ARG A 39 2.92 8.68 -8.70
N LEU A 40 3.96 8.09 -8.13
CA LEU A 40 4.15 8.02 -6.68
C LEU A 40 4.16 9.43 -6.05
N LYS A 41 4.89 10.38 -6.67
CA LYS A 41 4.92 11.77 -6.22
C LYS A 41 3.54 12.42 -6.29
N SER A 42 2.78 12.19 -7.36
CA SER A 42 1.41 12.73 -7.48
C SER A 42 0.48 12.25 -6.37
N TRP A 43 0.65 11.02 -5.88
CA TRP A 43 -0.12 10.50 -4.74
C TRP A 43 0.20 11.23 -3.44
N VAL A 44 1.49 11.43 -3.15
CA VAL A 44 1.95 12.17 -1.96
C VAL A 44 1.48 13.63 -2.02
N ASP A 45 1.62 14.29 -3.16
CA ASP A 45 1.18 15.68 -3.35
C ASP A 45 -0.36 15.83 -3.28
N GLY A 46 -1.09 14.81 -3.74
CA GLY A 46 -2.55 14.74 -3.70
C GLY A 46 -3.11 14.70 -2.28
N CYS A 47 -2.46 13.97 -1.36
CA CYS A 47 -2.84 13.94 0.05
C CYS A 47 -1.62 13.81 0.99
N PRO A 48 -0.87 14.92 1.22
CA PRO A 48 0.35 14.87 2.02
C PRO A 48 0.07 14.50 3.48
N ASP A 49 -1.12 14.82 4.01
CA ASP A 49 -1.46 14.55 5.40
C ASP A 49 -1.55 13.05 5.73
N LEU A 50 -1.79 12.21 4.72
CA LEU A 50 -1.84 10.75 4.83
C LEU A 50 -0.57 10.06 4.30
N SER A 51 0.43 10.85 3.89
CA SER A 51 1.76 10.41 3.53
C SER A 51 2.74 10.92 4.58
N ILE A 52 3.07 10.08 5.55
CA ILE A 52 3.71 10.50 6.81
C ILE A 52 5.11 9.89 6.90
N SER A 53 6.11 10.76 7.03
CA SER A 53 7.44 10.37 7.47
C SER A 53 7.48 10.44 9.00
N PHE A 54 7.87 9.33 9.62
CA PHE A 54 8.11 9.25 11.05
C PHE A 54 9.59 9.44 11.31
N ARG A 55 9.93 10.32 12.27
CA ARG A 55 11.31 10.65 12.62
C ARG A 55 11.54 10.50 14.11
N SER A 56 12.77 10.17 14.48
CA SER A 56 13.20 10.22 15.88
C SER A 56 13.32 11.68 16.35
N SER A 57 13.49 11.89 17.65
CA SER A 57 13.80 13.21 18.21
C SER A 57 15.08 13.83 17.63
N MET A 58 16.00 13.02 17.10
CA MET A 58 17.21 13.46 16.39
C MET A 58 16.97 13.69 14.89
N SER A 59 15.70 13.77 14.46
CA SER A 59 15.25 13.99 13.07
C SER A 59 15.64 12.90 12.06
N GLN A 60 16.13 11.75 12.52
CA GLN A 60 16.43 10.60 11.66
C GLN A 60 15.15 9.88 11.24
N PRO A 61 14.95 9.56 9.95
CA PRO A 61 13.82 8.75 9.49
C PRO A 61 13.78 7.39 10.21
N VAL A 62 12.63 7.06 10.81
CA VAL A 62 12.39 5.78 11.48
C VAL A 62 11.42 4.89 10.69
N GLY A 63 10.63 5.50 9.83
CA GLY A 63 9.74 4.79 8.92
C GLY A 63 8.85 5.77 8.16
N VAL A 64 8.02 5.20 7.29
CA VAL A 64 7.13 5.93 6.41
C VAL A 64 5.84 5.14 6.22
N ILE A 65 4.74 5.85 6.06
CA ILE A 65 3.48 5.31 5.55
C ILE A 65 2.96 6.22 4.44
N ILE A 66 2.53 5.63 3.35
CA ILE A 66 1.86 6.32 2.23
C ILE A 66 0.49 5.69 2.09
N ALA A 67 -0.55 6.47 2.39
CA ALA A 67 -1.93 6.05 2.25
C ALA A 67 -2.69 6.94 1.27
N LEU A 68 -3.43 6.30 0.38
CA LEU A 68 -4.23 6.93 -0.66
C LEU A 68 -5.68 7.00 -0.16
N PRO A 69 -6.27 8.20 0.01
CA PRO A 69 -7.70 8.34 0.29
C PRO A 69 -8.47 8.20 -1.01
N ILE A 70 -9.13 7.06 -1.21
CA ILE A 70 -9.81 6.74 -2.48
C ILE A 70 -11.32 6.84 -2.27
N ARG A 71 -12.01 7.63 -3.12
CA ARG A 71 -13.47 7.70 -3.15
C ARG A 71 -14.05 6.30 -3.34
N GLN A 72 -15.11 5.97 -2.62
CA GLN A 72 -15.66 4.61 -2.55
C GLN A 72 -15.83 3.91 -3.91
N PRO A 73 -16.37 4.53 -4.99
CA PRO A 73 -16.50 3.84 -6.28
C PRO A 73 -15.16 3.34 -6.85
N TYR A 74 -14.08 4.11 -6.67
CA TYR A 74 -12.74 3.72 -7.10
C TYR A 74 -12.13 2.70 -6.15
N TRP A 75 -12.41 2.82 -4.85
CA TRP A 75 -11.94 1.87 -3.85
C TRP A 75 -12.55 0.49 -4.07
N ASP A 76 -13.86 0.40 -4.32
CA ASP A 76 -14.55 -0.84 -4.67
C ASP A 76 -13.97 -1.48 -5.93
N ASN A 77 -13.62 -0.66 -6.94
CA ASN A 77 -13.00 -1.13 -8.17
C ASN A 77 -11.58 -1.64 -7.94
N LEU A 78 -10.83 -1.02 -7.03
CA LEU A 78 -9.50 -1.45 -6.61
C LEU A 78 -9.56 -2.78 -5.86
N LEU A 79 -10.50 -2.94 -4.92
CA LEU A 79 -10.72 -4.20 -4.19
C LEU A 79 -11.08 -5.36 -5.12
N LYS A 80 -11.77 -5.06 -6.23
CA LYS A 80 -12.12 -6.02 -7.29
C LYS A 80 -11.02 -6.18 -8.36
N GLY A 81 -9.91 -5.47 -8.26
CA GLY A 81 -8.87 -5.51 -9.28
C GLY A 81 -9.29 -5.00 -10.67
N THR A 82 -10.44 -4.33 -10.77
CA THR A 82 -10.91 -3.67 -12.01
C THR A 82 -10.23 -2.32 -12.21
N LEU A 83 -9.69 -1.73 -11.14
CA LEU A 83 -8.75 -0.62 -11.14
C LEU A 83 -7.40 -1.14 -10.61
N LYS A 84 -6.29 -0.82 -11.26
CA LYS A 84 -4.94 -1.12 -10.74
C LYS A 84 -4.45 0.02 -9.86
N GLU A 85 -3.56 -0.30 -8.92
CA GLU A 85 -2.91 0.73 -8.09
C GLU A 85 -2.21 1.77 -8.97
N THR A 86 -1.46 1.35 -10.00
CA THR A 86 -0.75 2.24 -10.94
C THR A 86 -1.66 3.19 -11.71
N ASP A 87 -2.94 2.86 -11.84
CA ASP A 87 -3.94 3.62 -12.58
C ASP A 87 -4.70 4.63 -11.69
N ILE A 88 -4.38 4.68 -10.39
CA ILE A 88 -4.99 5.63 -9.47
C ILE A 88 -4.50 7.04 -9.80
N ASP A 89 -5.42 7.88 -10.25
CA ASP A 89 -5.20 9.30 -10.46
C ASP A 89 -5.70 10.12 -9.27
N PRO A 90 -4.84 10.81 -8.49
CA PRO A 90 -5.29 11.64 -7.38
C PRO A 90 -6.35 12.67 -7.77
N GLU A 91 -6.29 13.25 -8.97
CA GLU A 91 -7.23 14.31 -9.39
C GLU A 91 -8.67 13.80 -9.50
N VAL A 92 -8.82 12.50 -9.73
CA VAL A 92 -10.11 11.85 -9.95
C VAL A 92 -10.43 10.92 -8.79
N ALA A 93 -9.51 10.08 -8.34
CA ALA A 93 -9.78 9.06 -7.34
C ALA A 93 -9.86 9.63 -5.92
N PHE A 94 -9.21 10.75 -5.61
CA PHE A 94 -9.22 11.30 -4.25
C PHE A 94 -10.47 12.18 -4.01
N PRO A 95 -10.95 12.24 -2.76
CA PRO A 95 -12.01 13.17 -2.38
C PRO A 95 -11.58 14.62 -2.60
N SER A 96 -12.52 15.46 -3.03
CA SER A 96 -12.24 16.87 -3.32
C SER A 96 -11.87 17.62 -2.04
N ARG A 97 -10.90 18.53 -2.12
CA ARG A 97 -10.52 19.43 -1.01
C ARG A 97 -11.54 20.55 -0.75
N SER A 98 -12.75 20.47 -1.33
CA SER A 98 -13.70 21.58 -1.23
C SER A 98 -14.26 21.69 0.18
N GLU A 99 -13.94 22.79 0.85
CA GLU A 99 -14.45 23.17 2.18
C GLU A 99 -15.98 23.39 2.20
N ASN A 100 -16.63 23.38 1.03
CA ASN A 100 -18.07 23.60 0.86
C ASN A 100 -18.85 22.32 0.50
N ALA A 101 -18.28 21.14 0.74
CA ALA A 101 -18.98 19.88 0.48
C ALA A 101 -20.17 19.73 1.45
N ALA A 102 -21.36 20.15 1.00
CA ALA A 102 -22.63 19.90 1.68
C ALA A 102 -22.94 18.40 1.85
N THR A 103 -22.12 17.52 1.26
CA THR A 103 -22.28 16.07 1.26
C THR A 103 -21.03 15.40 1.81
N THR A 104 -21.22 14.52 2.77
CA THR A 104 -20.17 13.60 3.23
C THR A 104 -19.79 12.64 2.10
N GLU A 105 -18.50 12.54 1.79
CA GLU A 105 -17.92 11.58 0.85
C GLU A 105 -17.46 10.31 1.58
N GLU A 106 -17.78 9.15 1.01
CA GLU A 106 -17.28 7.86 1.50
C GLU A 106 -15.89 7.57 0.91
N VAL A 107 -14.94 7.26 1.79
CA VAL A 107 -13.51 7.15 1.47
C VAL A 107 -12.93 5.85 2.02
N GLY A 108 -12.29 5.06 1.16
CA GLY A 108 -11.42 3.96 1.57
C GLY A 108 -9.97 4.43 1.71
N LEU A 109 -9.25 3.95 2.72
CA LEU A 109 -7.82 4.23 2.90
C LEU A 109 -6.99 3.08 2.37
N HIS A 110 -6.36 3.28 1.22
CA HIS A 110 -5.48 2.28 0.64
C HIS A 110 -4.02 2.53 1.07
N VAL A 111 -3.45 1.63 1.86
CA VAL A 111 -2.04 1.68 2.27
C VAL A 111 -1.19 1.16 1.13
N PHE A 112 -0.61 2.08 0.37
CA PHE A 112 0.30 1.77 -0.74
C PHE A 112 1.63 1.25 -0.19
N HIS A 113 2.26 2.03 0.70
CA HIS A 113 3.55 1.67 1.28
C HIS A 113 3.57 1.85 2.78
N ILE A 114 4.20 0.90 3.47
CA ILE A 114 4.49 1.02 4.90
C ILE A 114 5.82 0.35 5.20
N GLU A 115 6.77 1.13 5.68
CA GLU A 115 8.12 0.67 5.90
C GLU A 115 8.72 1.28 7.16
N ARG A 116 9.59 0.49 7.79
CA ARG A 116 10.37 0.91 8.94
C ARG A 116 11.85 0.80 8.60
N PHE A 117 12.59 1.89 8.74
CA PHE A 117 14.01 1.91 8.47
C PHE A 117 14.81 1.27 9.63
N ALA A 118 15.71 0.35 9.29
CA ALA A 118 16.35 -0.55 10.26
C ALA A 118 17.34 0.15 11.23
N GLU A 119 17.87 1.31 10.85
CA GLU A 119 19.01 1.95 11.52
C GLU A 119 18.65 2.87 12.70
N SER A 120 17.36 3.07 12.97
CA SER A 120 16.89 3.92 14.06
C SER A 120 16.93 3.19 15.41
N GLY A 121 18.14 3.12 15.98
CA GLY A 121 18.46 2.50 17.26
C GLY A 121 17.53 2.95 18.39
N GLY A 122 16.65 2.04 18.83
CA GLY A 122 15.89 2.19 20.08
C GLY A 122 14.42 1.77 19.98
N VAL A 123 13.79 1.90 18.82
CA VAL A 123 12.36 1.57 18.67
C VAL A 123 12.20 0.06 18.51
N ARG A 124 11.74 -0.64 19.55
CA ARG A 124 11.55 -2.11 19.53
C ARG A 124 10.65 -2.56 18.37
N LYS A 125 10.97 -3.73 17.80
CA LYS A 125 10.43 -4.34 16.56
C LYS A 125 8.90 -4.48 16.42
N ARG A 126 8.11 -4.20 17.46
CA ARG A 126 6.68 -4.55 17.49
C ARG A 126 5.82 -3.29 17.50
N GLY A 127 4.86 -3.22 16.59
CA GLY A 127 3.79 -2.23 16.63
C GLY A 127 3.89 -1.06 15.66
N PHE A 128 5.02 -0.87 14.94
CA PHE A 128 5.14 0.24 13.99
C PHE A 128 4.01 0.26 12.96
N ALA A 129 3.69 -0.89 12.37
CA ALA A 129 2.62 -0.96 11.38
C ALA A 129 1.25 -0.57 11.96
N GLN A 130 0.94 -1.02 13.17
CA GLN A 130 -0.28 -0.67 13.88
C GLN A 130 -0.31 0.84 14.16
N PHE A 131 0.77 1.37 14.74
CA PHE A 131 0.92 2.80 15.04
C PHE A 131 0.73 3.68 13.81
N ALA A 132 1.38 3.35 12.69
CA ALA A 132 1.28 4.14 11.47
C ALA A 132 -0.11 4.04 10.82
N VAL A 133 -0.75 2.86 10.85
CA VAL A 133 -2.12 2.68 10.38
C VAL A 133 -3.12 3.44 11.25
N ASP A 134 -2.96 3.41 12.58
CA ASP A 134 -3.82 4.16 13.49
C ASP A 134 -3.69 5.67 13.27
N GLU A 135 -2.49 6.16 13.01
CA GLU A 135 -2.23 7.58 12.70
C GLU A 135 -2.99 8.04 11.44
N ILE A 136 -2.93 7.28 10.32
CA ILE A 136 -3.66 7.66 9.11
C ILE A 136 -5.18 7.57 9.28
N VAL A 137 -5.67 6.58 10.05
CA VAL A 137 -7.10 6.44 10.34
C VAL A 137 -7.57 7.63 11.18
N GLN A 138 -6.82 7.98 12.21
CA GLN A 138 -7.12 9.14 13.06
C GLN A 138 -7.18 10.42 12.22
N ARG A 139 -6.16 10.70 11.41
CA ARG A 139 -6.14 11.90 10.55
C ARG A 139 -7.30 11.95 9.57
N ALA A 140 -7.60 10.82 8.91
CA ALA A 140 -8.72 10.74 7.99
C ALA A 140 -10.07 10.92 8.70
N SER A 141 -10.23 10.38 9.91
CA SER A 141 -11.47 10.52 10.70
C SER A 141 -11.74 11.94 11.20
N LEU A 142 -10.70 12.78 11.30
CA LEU A 142 -10.80 14.18 11.70
C LEU A 142 -11.09 15.11 10.52
N ARG A 143 -11.08 14.61 9.28
CA ARG A 143 -11.40 15.43 8.10
C ARG A 143 -12.89 15.64 7.97
N GLU A 144 -13.31 16.90 7.96
CA GLU A 144 -14.68 17.27 7.71
C GLU A 144 -15.13 16.78 6.32
N GLY A 145 -16.37 16.29 6.25
CA GLY A 145 -16.94 15.77 5.01
C GLY A 145 -16.45 14.38 4.61
N TRP A 146 -15.59 13.71 5.39
CA TRP A 146 -15.16 12.33 5.09
C TRP A 146 -15.86 11.31 5.99
N LYS A 147 -16.31 10.22 5.39
CA LYS A 147 -16.71 8.99 6.09
C LYS A 147 -15.77 7.87 5.65
N VAL A 148 -14.87 7.47 6.54
CA VAL A 148 -13.94 6.37 6.25
C VAL A 148 -14.70 5.05 6.31
N VAL A 149 -14.78 4.33 5.18
CA VAL A 149 -15.54 3.06 5.08
C VAL A 149 -14.68 1.81 5.27
N GLY A 150 -13.36 1.95 5.16
CA GLY A 150 -12.45 0.83 5.34
C GLY A 150 -11.02 1.16 4.93
N LEU A 151 -10.17 0.14 5.04
CA LEU A 151 -8.77 0.14 4.64
C LEU A 151 -8.48 -1.00 3.67
N SER A 152 -7.45 -0.83 2.84
CA SER A 152 -6.96 -1.89 1.96
C SER A 152 -5.45 -1.81 1.75
N ALA A 153 -4.82 -2.89 1.29
CA ALA A 153 -3.42 -2.94 0.90
C ALA A 153 -3.15 -4.13 -0.02
N LEU A 154 -2.24 -3.98 -1.00
CA LEU A 154 -1.60 -5.12 -1.68
C LEU A 154 -0.45 -5.66 -0.84
N THR A 155 -0.44 -6.97 -0.62
CA THR A 155 0.57 -7.65 0.19
C THR A 155 1.23 -8.78 -0.59
N ALA A 156 2.53 -8.65 -0.87
CA ALA A 156 3.27 -9.71 -1.58
C ALA A 156 4.11 -10.60 -0.67
N THR A 157 4.76 -10.02 0.34
CA THR A 157 5.65 -10.80 1.20
C THR A 157 4.86 -11.57 2.27
N PRO A 158 5.31 -12.77 2.68
CA PRO A 158 4.71 -13.47 3.82
C PRO A 158 4.71 -12.64 5.11
N ALA A 159 5.73 -11.80 5.29
CA ALA A 159 5.82 -10.89 6.43
C ALA A 159 4.75 -9.79 6.36
N GLY A 160 4.52 -9.19 5.18
CA GLY A 160 3.44 -8.23 4.93
C GLY A 160 2.07 -8.84 5.20
N LYS A 161 1.76 -10.00 4.58
CA LYS A 161 0.50 -10.73 4.80
C LYS A 161 0.23 -10.99 6.27
N LYS A 162 1.23 -11.51 7.00
CA LYS A 162 1.13 -11.77 8.44
C LYS A 162 0.92 -10.48 9.26
N THR A 163 1.51 -9.37 8.83
CA THR A 163 1.37 -8.08 9.50
C THR A 163 -0.05 -7.56 9.33
N PHE A 164 -0.56 -7.43 8.09
CA PHE A 164 -1.91 -6.95 7.83
C PHE A 164 -3.01 -7.85 8.42
N HIS A 165 -2.83 -9.17 8.38
CA HIS A 165 -3.74 -10.09 9.07
C HIS A 165 -3.83 -9.80 10.59
N ARG A 166 -2.71 -9.49 11.25
CA ARG A 166 -2.72 -9.11 12.69
C ARG A 166 -3.39 -7.78 12.96
N LEU A 167 -3.41 -6.88 11.97
CA LEU A 167 -4.12 -5.60 12.04
C LEU A 167 -5.64 -5.75 11.80
N GLY A 168 -6.10 -6.97 11.51
CA GLY A 168 -7.51 -7.30 11.26
C GLY A 168 -7.92 -7.23 9.79
N PHE A 169 -6.97 -7.19 8.86
CA PHE A 169 -7.27 -7.28 7.43
C PHE A 169 -7.53 -8.73 7.04
N PHE A 170 -8.40 -8.91 6.05
CA PHE A 170 -8.70 -10.20 5.44
C PHE A 170 -8.47 -10.15 3.93
N PRO A 171 -8.08 -11.27 3.31
CA PRO A 171 -7.91 -11.34 1.87
C PRO A 171 -9.25 -11.14 1.16
N THR A 172 -9.24 -10.35 0.09
CA THR A 172 -10.40 -10.15 -0.78
C THR A 172 -10.59 -11.28 -1.79
N GLY A 173 -9.58 -12.14 -1.94
CA GLY A 173 -9.47 -13.13 -3.01
C GLY A 173 -8.84 -12.58 -4.29
N TYR A 174 -8.74 -11.25 -4.47
CA TYR A 174 -8.04 -10.65 -5.60
C TYR A 174 -6.51 -10.73 -5.44
N VAL A 175 -5.83 -11.20 -6.47
CA VAL A 175 -4.37 -11.30 -6.54
C VAL A 175 -3.81 -10.76 -7.85
N GLU A 176 -2.59 -10.23 -7.76
CA GLU A 176 -1.76 -9.85 -8.90
C GLU A 176 -0.56 -10.79 -8.98
N VAL A 177 -0.39 -11.42 -10.14
CA VAL A 177 0.65 -12.41 -10.39
C VAL A 177 1.59 -11.86 -11.45
N PHE A 178 2.87 -11.74 -11.11
CA PHE A 178 3.91 -11.29 -12.02
C PHE A 178 4.61 -12.50 -12.63
N ILE A 179 4.64 -12.55 -13.95
CA ILE A 179 5.04 -13.72 -14.72
C ILE A 179 6.17 -13.34 -15.67
N ALA A 180 7.26 -14.09 -15.65
CA ALA A 180 8.31 -14.01 -16.66
C ALA A 180 7.82 -14.55 -18.01
N LYS A 181 8.02 -13.79 -19.09
CA LYS A 181 7.84 -14.28 -20.46
C LYS A 181 8.98 -15.24 -20.83
N GLU A 182 8.70 -16.19 -21.74
CA GLU A 182 9.74 -16.98 -22.37
C GLU A 182 10.67 -16.08 -23.18
N SER A 183 11.99 -16.20 -22.96
CA SER A 183 12.97 -15.56 -23.85
C SER A 183 13.18 -16.44 -25.07
N ASP A 184 12.78 -15.97 -26.25
CA ASP A 184 13.01 -16.69 -27.52
C ASP A 184 14.43 -16.45 -28.10
N GLY A 185 15.34 -15.77 -27.38
CA GLY A 185 16.68 -15.48 -27.88
C GLY A 185 17.49 -14.52 -27.02
N ALA A 186 18.76 -14.37 -27.38
CA ALA A 186 19.92 -13.90 -26.60
C ALA A 186 19.97 -12.42 -26.15
N ASP A 187 18.82 -11.77 -25.91
CA ASP A 187 18.77 -10.42 -25.33
C ASP A 187 18.27 -10.49 -23.87
N ASP A 188 19.15 -10.14 -22.94
CA ASP A 188 19.13 -10.43 -21.50
C ASP A 188 18.05 -9.68 -20.67
N LYS A 189 16.96 -9.22 -21.29
CA LYS A 189 15.87 -8.52 -20.59
C LYS A 189 14.64 -9.41 -20.51
N GLN A 190 14.48 -10.05 -19.35
CA GLN A 190 13.30 -10.85 -19.03
C GLN A 190 12.05 -9.95 -18.98
N GLU A 191 11.20 -10.02 -20.02
CA GLU A 191 9.94 -9.29 -20.08
C GLU A 191 8.98 -9.84 -19.01
N VAL A 192 8.44 -8.98 -18.15
CA VAL A 192 7.49 -9.36 -17.10
C VAL A 192 6.08 -8.92 -17.48
N ARG A 193 5.11 -9.83 -17.31
CA ARG A 193 3.69 -9.54 -17.46
C ARG A 193 2.98 -9.68 -16.11
N MET A 194 2.16 -8.70 -15.76
CA MET A 194 1.23 -8.79 -14.64
C MET A 194 -0.11 -9.38 -15.10
N VAL A 195 -0.64 -10.31 -14.32
CA VAL A 195 -1.93 -10.96 -14.54
C VAL A 195 -2.77 -10.88 -13.28
N SER A 196 -4.04 -10.52 -13.45
CA SER A 196 -5.00 -10.41 -12.35
C SER A 196 -5.86 -11.65 -12.27
N ALA A 197 -6.06 -12.14 -11.05
CA ALA A 197 -6.85 -13.33 -10.80
C ALA A 197 -7.62 -13.23 -9.49
N TYR A 198 -8.62 -14.09 -9.37
CA TYR A 198 -9.27 -14.37 -8.09
C TYR A 198 -8.89 -15.77 -7.65
N LEU A 199 -8.57 -15.91 -6.37
CA LEU A 199 -8.37 -17.21 -5.75
C LEU A 199 -9.70 -17.97 -5.69
N ASP A 200 -9.63 -19.29 -5.83
CA ASP A 200 -10.77 -20.17 -5.62
C ASP A 200 -11.12 -20.28 -4.11
N ASP A 201 -12.20 -21.00 -3.80
CA ASP A 201 -12.66 -21.23 -2.43
C ASP A 201 -11.60 -21.91 -1.52
N HIS A 202 -10.54 -22.47 -2.11
CA HIS A 202 -9.42 -23.09 -1.41
C HIS A 202 -8.19 -22.18 -1.33
N GLN A 203 -8.34 -20.89 -1.64
CA GLN A 203 -7.26 -19.89 -1.70
C GLN A 203 -6.16 -20.26 -2.72
N GLN A 204 -6.52 -20.98 -3.78
CA GLN A 204 -5.57 -21.36 -4.81
C GLN A 204 -5.77 -20.57 -6.09
N LEU A 205 -4.69 -20.38 -6.84
CA LEU A 205 -4.79 -19.79 -8.17
C LEU A 205 -5.70 -20.63 -9.08
N PRO A 206 -6.46 -19.98 -9.99
CA PRO A 206 -7.25 -20.67 -10.99
C PRO A 206 -6.44 -21.72 -11.76
N ALA A 207 -7.08 -22.82 -12.17
CA ALA A 207 -6.42 -23.92 -12.87
C ALA A 207 -5.67 -23.48 -14.15
N TRP A 208 -6.19 -22.47 -14.86
CA TRP A 208 -5.56 -21.90 -16.05
C TRP A 208 -4.22 -21.21 -15.76
N LEU A 209 -4.02 -20.67 -14.54
CA LEU A 209 -2.73 -20.13 -14.07
C LEU A 209 -1.80 -21.23 -13.55
N LYS A 210 -2.33 -22.29 -12.95
CA LYS A 210 -1.52 -23.41 -12.44
C LYS A 210 -0.85 -24.20 -13.58
N GLY A 211 -1.58 -24.44 -14.67
CA GLY A 211 -1.12 -25.30 -15.77
C GLY A 211 -0.16 -24.64 -16.76
N VAL A 212 -0.15 -23.31 -16.86
CA VAL A 212 0.61 -22.58 -17.89
C VAL A 212 1.89 -21.92 -17.36
N VAL A 213 1.95 -21.61 -16.06
CA VAL A 213 2.91 -20.58 -15.59
C VAL A 213 3.53 -20.79 -14.20
N SER A 214 3.29 -21.91 -13.50
CA SER A 214 3.79 -22.09 -12.12
C SER A 214 5.30 -21.94 -11.96
N HIS A 215 6.10 -22.31 -12.96
CA HIS A 215 7.58 -22.17 -12.94
C HIS A 215 8.08 -20.78 -13.35
N ARG A 216 7.16 -19.85 -13.69
CA ARG A 216 7.46 -18.51 -14.20
C ARG A 216 6.89 -17.39 -13.33
N ILE A 217 6.19 -17.74 -12.24
CA ILE A 217 5.70 -16.75 -11.27
C ILE A 217 6.91 -16.17 -10.55
N ILE A 218 7.15 -14.88 -10.75
CA ILE A 218 8.21 -14.11 -10.08
C ILE A 218 7.72 -13.68 -8.70
N SER A 219 6.51 -13.13 -8.64
CA SER A 219 5.90 -12.66 -7.41
C SER A 219 4.38 -12.70 -7.48
N GLN A 220 3.74 -12.69 -6.32
CA GLN A 220 2.28 -12.65 -6.17
C GLN A 220 1.91 -11.67 -5.04
N SER A 221 1.13 -10.66 -5.38
CA SER A 221 0.50 -9.75 -4.43
C SER A 221 -0.95 -10.17 -4.18
N GLU A 222 -1.42 -9.98 -2.95
CA GLU A 222 -2.80 -10.24 -2.57
C GLU A 222 -3.43 -8.99 -1.98
N MET A 223 -4.59 -8.61 -2.51
CA MET A 223 -5.38 -7.51 -2.00
C MET A 223 -6.08 -7.92 -0.72
N THR A 224 -5.85 -7.15 0.32
CA THR A 224 -6.46 -7.35 1.64
C THR A 224 -7.25 -6.11 2.04
N ALA A 225 -8.32 -6.29 2.81
CA ALA A 225 -9.20 -5.21 3.23
C ALA A 225 -9.61 -5.34 4.71
N LYS A 226 -9.99 -4.22 5.31
CA LYS A 226 -10.56 -4.11 6.65
C LYS A 226 -11.66 -3.05 6.62
N TYR A 227 -12.91 -3.42 6.85
CA TYR A 227 -14.01 -2.45 6.95
C TYR A 227 -14.06 -1.83 8.36
N LEU A 228 -14.51 -0.57 8.46
CA LEU A 228 -14.65 0.18 9.71
C LEU A 228 -16.11 0.38 10.10
#